data_AF-A0AA48HPC5-F1
#
_entry.id   AF-A0AA48HPC5-F1
#
_cell.length_a   1.000
_cell.length_b   1.000
_cell.length_c   1.000
_cell.angle_alpha   90.00
_cell.angle_beta   90.00
_cell.angle_gamma   90.00
#
_symmetry.space_group_name_H-M   'P 1'
#
loop_
_entity.id
_entity.type
_entity.pdbx_description
1 polymer ?
#
loop_
_entity_poly.entity_id
_entity_poly.type
_entity_poly.pdbx_seq_one_letter_code
_entity_poly.pdbx_strand_id
1 'polypeptide(L)'
;MVKVSLGAASVAVLLHLATLTHSVMTGNGQNLSIMNVGSITALLITSVILILSLRNQQNFLLPLVTSFSAIMVLLANITPGSVIVHIELHPSLLAHISLALLAYGCLSIAFLYALQLSFINKKLKQKNSAILHSSLPPLMQVEQNLFRLINLGTVLLTLSLASGFFFLEDMFEQRQVHKTLLTTIAWFMYVSMIVLHKRKGLRDSTLISFTITGVILLTLAYFGSRIVKEFFIG
;
A
#
# COMPACT_ATOMS: atom_id res chain seq x y z
N MET A 1 16.12 -23.12 4.79
CA MET A 1 16.15 -21.83 4.05
C MET A 1 15.01 -20.89 4.45
N VAL A 2 13.74 -21.31 4.46
CA VAL A 2 12.58 -20.44 4.79
C VAL A 2 12.65 -19.80 6.19
N LYS A 3 12.97 -20.56 7.24
CA LYS A 3 13.09 -20.02 8.62
C LYS A 3 14.18 -18.94 8.75
N VAL A 4 15.29 -19.10 8.03
CA VAL A 4 16.40 -18.13 8.02
C VAL A 4 15.97 -16.84 7.31
N SER A 5 15.26 -16.96 6.18
CA SER A 5 14.71 -15.79 5.46
C SER A 5 13.69 -15.01 6.30
N LEU A 6 12.82 -15.70 7.05
CA LEU A 6 11.87 -15.05 7.96
C LEU A 6 12.57 -14.34 9.11
N GLY A 7 13.58 -14.96 9.72
CA GLY A 7 14.39 -14.33 10.76
C GLY A 7 15.09 -13.07 10.26
N ALA A 8 15.72 -13.15 9.08
CA ALA A 8 16.36 -12.00 8.44
C ALA A 8 15.36 -10.88 8.12
N ALA A 9 14.17 -11.22 7.62
CA ALA A 9 13.12 -10.25 7.34
C ALA A 9 12.61 -9.56 8.62
N SER A 10 12.46 -10.29 9.73
CA SER A 10 12.10 -9.70 11.03
C SER A 10 13.15 -8.71 11.52
N VAL A 11 14.43 -9.06 11.42
CA VAL A 11 15.53 -8.14 11.78
C VAL A 11 15.53 -6.92 10.86
N ALA A 12 15.31 -7.11 9.55
CA ALA A 12 15.23 -6.00 8.59
C ALA A 12 14.08 -5.04 8.89
N VAL A 13 12.91 -5.54 9.29
CA VAL A 13 11.76 -4.70 9.69
C VAL A 13 12.09 -3.89 10.96
N LEU A 14 12.76 -4.50 11.95
CA LEU A 14 13.17 -3.79 13.16
C LEU A 14 14.22 -2.70 12.87
N LEU A 15 15.21 -3.00 12.03
CA LEU A 15 16.21 -2.02 11.60
C LEU A 15 15.58 -0.90 10.77
N HIS A 16 14.66 -1.22 9.86
CA HIS A 16 13.92 -0.23 9.08
C HIS A 16 13.08 0.66 9.98
N LEU A 17 12.38 0.10 10.98
CA LEU A 17 11.66 0.90 11.97
C LEU A 17 12.61 1.85 12.72
N ALA A 18 13.76 1.36 13.19
CA ALA A 18 14.74 2.19 13.89
C ALA A 18 15.28 3.33 13.01
N THR A 19 15.69 3.05 11.77
CA THR A 19 16.18 4.10 10.85
C THR A 19 15.09 5.10 10.52
N LEU A 20 13.85 4.64 10.30
CA LEU A 20 12.72 5.50 10.00
C LEU A 20 12.37 6.44 11.16
N THR A 21 12.45 5.97 12.41
CA THR A 21 12.19 6.84 13.56
C THR A 21 13.17 8.00 13.61
N HIS A 22 14.46 7.77 13.31
CA HIS A 22 15.46 8.83 13.25
C HIS A 22 15.24 9.78 12.06
N SER A 23 14.80 9.26 10.90
CA SER A 23 14.53 10.09 9.72
C SER A 23 13.26 10.93 9.84
N VAL A 24 12.24 10.45 10.56
CA VAL A 24 10.94 11.13 10.70
C VAL A 24 10.92 12.03 11.93
N MET A 25 11.42 11.59 13.09
CA MET A 25 11.40 12.38 14.32
C MET A 25 12.62 13.30 14.37
N THR A 26 12.41 14.58 14.05
CA THR A 26 13.44 15.60 14.13
C THR A 26 13.21 16.51 15.34
N GLY A 27 14.24 17.20 15.80
CA GLY A 27 14.11 18.15 16.93
C GLY A 27 13.14 19.31 16.69
N ASN A 28 12.76 19.57 15.43
CA ASN A 28 11.88 20.65 15.01
C ASN A 28 10.51 20.14 14.51
N GLY A 29 10.14 18.88 14.78
CA GLY A 29 8.87 18.27 14.35
C GLY A 29 9.04 17.02 13.48
N GLN A 30 7.94 16.52 12.89
CA GLN A 30 7.96 15.32 12.05
C GLN A 30 8.32 15.65 10.59
N ASN A 31 9.40 15.07 10.07
CA ASN A 31 9.74 15.14 8.66
C ASN A 31 8.89 14.15 7.84
N LEU A 32 7.85 14.67 7.19
CA LEU A 32 6.97 13.93 6.29
C LEU A 32 7.32 14.13 4.81
N SER A 33 8.60 14.24 4.44
CA SER A 33 9.00 14.27 3.02
C SER A 33 8.41 13.11 2.21
N ILE A 34 8.35 13.24 0.88
CA ILE A 34 7.81 12.17 0.02
C ILE A 34 8.53 10.84 0.23
N MET A 35 9.83 10.91 0.48
CA MET A 35 10.67 9.73 0.69
C MET A 35 10.42 9.09 2.05
N ASN A 36 10.26 9.89 3.11
CA ASN A 36 9.90 9.38 4.43
C ASN A 36 8.51 8.74 4.44
N VAL A 37 7.52 9.34 3.76
CA VAL A 37 6.20 8.70 3.65
C VAL A 37 6.25 7.43 2.81
N GLY A 38 7.01 7.41 1.70
CA GLY A 38 7.28 6.19 0.95
C GLY A 38 7.88 5.09 1.84
N SER A 39 8.85 5.44 2.67
CA SER A 39 9.49 4.53 3.63
C SER A 39 8.52 4.03 4.72
N ILE A 40 7.65 4.89 5.27
CA ILE A 40 6.56 4.49 6.18
C ILE A 40 5.65 3.47 5.51
N THR A 41 5.22 3.72 4.26
CA THR A 41 4.34 2.79 3.54
C THR A 41 5.02 1.45 3.25
N ALA A 42 6.30 1.47 2.90
CA ALA A 42 7.08 0.26 2.66
C ALA A 42 7.23 -0.58 3.95
N LEU A 43 7.51 0.06 5.09
CA LEU A 43 7.56 -0.59 6.39
C LEU A 43 6.22 -1.24 6.77
N LEU A 44 5.11 -0.54 6.53
CA LEU A 44 3.77 -1.05 6.79
C LEU A 44 3.47 -2.28 5.93
N ILE A 45 3.72 -2.20 4.62
CA ILE A 45 3.48 -3.30 3.67
C ILE A 45 4.34 -4.52 4.03
N THR A 46 5.63 -4.33 4.30
CA THR A 46 6.55 -5.41 4.67
C THR A 46 6.19 -6.05 6.00
N SER A 47 5.81 -5.26 6.99
CA SER A 47 5.36 -5.78 8.30
C SER A 47 4.12 -6.66 8.16
N VAL A 48 3.11 -6.21 7.40
CA VAL A 48 1.89 -7.00 7.18
C VAL A 48 2.20 -8.29 6.41
N ILE A 49 2.99 -8.22 5.34
CA ILE A 49 3.40 -9.42 4.59
C ILE A 49 4.21 -10.37 5.47
N LEU A 50 5.14 -9.87 6.29
CA LEU A 50 5.91 -10.69 7.24
C LEU A 50 4.98 -11.42 8.22
N ILE A 51 4.00 -10.73 8.81
CA ILE A 51 3.01 -11.33 9.70
C ILE A 51 2.21 -12.42 8.98
N LEU A 52 1.75 -12.16 7.75
CA LEU A 52 1.05 -13.15 6.93
C LEU A 52 1.94 -14.35 6.56
N SER A 53 3.23 -14.11 6.31
CA SER A 53 4.25 -15.13 6.03
C SER A 53 4.47 -16.03 7.24
N LEU A 54 4.53 -15.46 8.45
CA LEU A 54 4.68 -16.20 9.71
C LEU A 54 3.42 -17.03 10.03
N ARG A 55 2.22 -16.48 9.77
CA ARG A 55 0.95 -17.14 10.10
C ARG A 55 0.54 -18.21 9.09
N ASN A 56 0.66 -17.91 7.80
CA ASN A 56 0.11 -18.74 6.72
C ASN A 56 1.19 -19.43 5.87
N GLN A 57 2.47 -19.27 6.22
CA GLN A 57 3.63 -19.80 5.47
C GLN A 57 3.69 -19.38 3.99
N GLN A 58 3.01 -18.28 3.63
CA GLN A 58 2.98 -17.73 2.29
C GLN A 58 4.16 -16.77 2.05
N ASN A 59 5.33 -17.32 1.70
CA ASN A 59 6.55 -16.53 1.55
C ASN A 59 6.75 -15.92 0.15
N PHE A 60 5.82 -16.13 -0.78
CA PHE A 60 5.98 -15.76 -2.20
C PHE A 60 6.21 -14.25 -2.40
N LEU A 61 5.48 -13.40 -1.66
CA LEU A 61 5.58 -11.95 -1.78
C LEU A 61 6.72 -11.35 -0.92
N LEU A 62 7.24 -12.10 0.06
CA LEU A 62 8.18 -11.57 1.05
C LEU A 62 9.46 -10.99 0.44
N PRO A 63 10.17 -11.67 -0.49
CA PRO A 63 11.37 -11.11 -1.11
C PRO A 63 11.08 -9.78 -1.83
N LEU A 64 9.98 -9.72 -2.58
CA LEU A 64 9.61 -8.54 -3.36
C LEU A 64 9.40 -7.31 -2.47
N VAL A 65 8.63 -7.46 -1.38
CA VAL A 65 8.37 -6.33 -0.48
C VAL A 65 9.60 -5.95 0.32
N THR A 66 10.44 -6.91 0.73
CA THR A 66 11.69 -6.60 1.44
C THR A 66 12.69 -5.84 0.55
N SER A 67 12.80 -6.21 -0.73
CA SER A 67 13.62 -5.47 -1.70
C SER A 67 13.11 -4.05 -1.92
N PHE A 68 11.79 -3.88 -2.03
CA PHE A 68 11.17 -2.56 -2.14
C PHE A 68 11.44 -1.69 -0.90
N SER A 69 11.33 -2.26 0.32
CA SER A 69 11.71 -1.56 1.56
C SER A 69 13.16 -1.12 1.56
N ALA A 70 14.08 -2.01 1.17
CA ALA A 70 15.50 -1.70 1.13
C ALA A 70 15.80 -0.52 0.19
N ILE A 71 15.16 -0.50 -0.99
CA ILE A 71 15.26 0.62 -1.94
C ILE A 71 14.72 1.91 -1.32
N MET A 72 13.55 1.87 -0.66
CA MET A 72 12.96 3.06 -0.05
C MET A 72 13.81 3.61 1.10
N VAL A 73 14.42 2.75 1.92
CA VAL A 73 15.37 3.17 2.97
C VAL A 73 16.60 3.81 2.35
N LEU A 74 17.16 3.22 1.30
CA LEU A 74 18.33 3.78 0.62
C LEU A 74 18.01 5.17 0.05
N LEU A 75 16.90 5.29 -0.68
CA LEU A 75 16.45 6.55 -1.27
C LEU A 75 16.17 7.62 -0.21
N ALA A 76 15.57 7.26 0.93
CA ALA A 76 15.31 8.16 2.07
C ALA A 76 16.58 8.73 2.69
N ASN A 77 17.69 7.98 2.68
CA ASN A 77 18.94 8.46 3.25
C ASN A 77 19.76 9.32 2.28
N ILE A 78 19.63 9.13 0.97
CA ILE A 78 20.44 9.87 -0.03
C ILE A 78 19.73 11.10 -0.60
N THR A 79 18.40 11.17 -0.49
CA THR A 79 17.62 12.28 -1.05
C THR A 79 17.41 13.35 0.00
N PRO A 80 18.01 14.55 -0.14
CA PRO A 80 17.75 15.64 0.78
C PRO A 80 16.32 16.16 0.56
N GLY A 81 15.51 16.10 1.62
CA GLY A 81 14.14 16.58 1.60
C GLY A 81 13.58 16.63 3.03
N SER A 82 13.19 17.83 3.47
CA SER A 82 12.61 18.04 4.79
C SER A 82 11.30 18.81 4.68
N VAL A 83 10.18 18.10 4.82
CA VAL A 83 8.85 18.71 4.97
C VAL A 83 8.45 18.53 6.43
N ILE A 84 8.75 19.53 7.23
CA ILE A 84 8.54 19.48 8.68
C ILE A 84 7.08 19.84 8.98
N VAL A 85 6.40 18.96 9.70
CA VAL A 85 5.01 19.12 10.14
C VAL A 85 4.94 18.79 11.64
N HIS A 86 4.19 19.58 12.41
CA HIS A 86 3.99 19.35 13.85
C HIS A 86 2.66 18.64 14.08
N ILE A 87 2.60 17.35 13.73
CA ILE A 87 1.36 16.57 13.73
C ILE A 87 0.86 16.33 15.16
N GLU A 88 1.76 16.33 16.14
CA GLU A 88 1.45 16.21 17.57
C GLU A 88 0.48 17.27 18.10
N LEU A 89 0.42 18.43 17.44
CA LEU A 89 -0.49 19.53 17.80
C LEU A 89 -1.90 19.33 17.20
N HIS A 90 -2.06 18.42 16.24
CA HIS A 90 -3.28 18.21 15.46
C HIS A 90 -3.70 16.73 15.43
N PRO A 91 -4.29 16.19 16.52
CA PRO A 91 -4.63 14.77 16.63
C PRO A 91 -5.64 14.29 15.58
N SER A 92 -6.53 15.17 15.12
CA SER A 92 -7.46 14.87 14.02
C SER A 92 -6.72 14.63 12.70
N LEU A 93 -5.69 15.43 12.41
CA LEU A 93 -4.87 15.31 11.20
C LEU A 93 -4.05 14.01 11.24
N LEU A 94 -3.50 13.67 12.41
CA LEU A 94 -2.81 12.40 12.63
C LEU A 94 -3.73 11.22 12.28
N ALA A 95 -4.96 11.21 12.83
CA ALA A 95 -5.93 10.15 12.58
C ALA A 95 -6.28 10.02 11.08
N HIS A 96 -6.51 11.15 10.40
CA HIS A 96 -6.79 11.15 8.96
C HIS A 96 -5.63 10.57 8.13
N ILE A 97 -4.39 11.03 8.39
CA ILE A 97 -3.19 10.55 7.70
C ILE A 97 -2.97 9.06 7.97
N SER A 98 -3.14 8.61 9.20
CA SER A 98 -3.02 7.19 9.57
C SER A 98 -4.05 6.33 8.83
N LEU A 99 -5.32 6.75 8.79
CA LEU A 99 -6.38 6.05 8.03
C LEU A 99 -6.03 5.97 6.54
N ALA A 100 -5.58 7.08 5.95
CA ALA A 100 -5.18 7.14 4.54
C ALA A 100 -4.01 6.19 4.22
N LEU A 101 -2.98 6.19 5.07
CA LEU A 101 -1.80 5.31 4.92
C LEU A 101 -2.16 3.84 5.09
N LEU A 102 -2.99 3.50 6.07
CA LEU A 102 -3.47 2.13 6.29
C LEU A 102 -4.31 1.66 5.10
N ALA A 103 -5.24 2.49 4.60
CA ALA A 103 -6.04 2.17 3.42
C ALA A 103 -5.16 1.91 2.19
N TYR A 104 -4.23 2.84 1.91
CA TYR A 104 -3.30 2.71 0.79
C TYR A 104 -2.41 1.47 0.93
N GLY A 105 -1.90 1.18 2.13
CA GLY A 105 -1.12 -0.02 2.43
C GLY A 105 -1.90 -1.31 2.17
N CYS A 106 -3.12 -1.43 2.72
CA CYS A 106 -3.98 -2.59 2.49
C CYS A 106 -4.28 -2.82 1.00
N LEU A 107 -4.64 -1.76 0.27
CA LEU A 107 -4.96 -1.84 -1.15
C LEU A 107 -3.71 -2.10 -2.01
N SER A 108 -2.54 -1.61 -1.61
CA SER A 108 -1.26 -1.92 -2.26
C SER A 108 -0.89 -3.40 -2.08
N ILE A 109 -1.12 -3.97 -0.89
CA ILE A 109 -0.93 -5.41 -0.67
C ILE A 109 -1.94 -6.22 -1.51
N ALA A 110 -3.20 -5.76 -1.60
CA ALA A 110 -4.19 -6.38 -2.49
C ALA A 110 -3.71 -6.35 -3.95
N PHE A 111 -3.12 -5.25 -4.42
CA PHE A 111 -2.51 -5.19 -5.75
C PHE A 111 -1.41 -6.24 -5.95
N LEU A 112 -0.53 -6.45 -4.97
CA LEU A 112 0.49 -7.50 -5.04
C LEU A 112 -0.14 -8.90 -5.14
N TYR A 113 -1.20 -9.16 -4.37
CA TYR A 113 -1.95 -10.42 -4.48
C TYR A 113 -2.68 -10.56 -5.83
N ALA A 114 -3.18 -9.46 -6.41
CA ALA A 114 -3.78 -9.48 -7.74
C ALA A 114 -2.75 -9.81 -8.83
N LEU A 115 -1.53 -9.27 -8.73
CA LEU A 115 -0.42 -9.65 -9.61
C LEU A 115 -0.04 -11.12 -9.44
N GLN A 116 0.02 -11.60 -8.21
CA GLN A 116 0.27 -13.01 -7.92
C GLN A 116 -0.83 -13.91 -8.50
N LEU A 117 -2.09 -13.54 -8.34
CA LEU A 117 -3.24 -14.26 -8.90
C LEU A 117 -3.15 -14.31 -10.44
N SER A 118 -2.82 -13.18 -11.08
CA SER A 118 -2.59 -13.10 -12.53
C SER A 118 -1.49 -14.06 -13.00
N PHE A 119 -0.36 -14.08 -12.28
CA PHE A 119 0.77 -14.96 -12.57
C PHE A 119 0.39 -16.44 -12.47
N ILE A 120 -0.30 -16.84 -11.40
CA ILE A 120 -0.75 -18.23 -11.20
C ILE A 120 -1.74 -18.62 -12.30
N ASN A 121 -2.72 -17.76 -12.61
CA ASN A 121 -3.71 -18.01 -13.66
C ASN A 121 -3.09 -18.18 -15.05
N LYS A 122 -2.06 -17.37 -15.39
CA LYS A 122 -1.33 -17.51 -16.66
C LYS A 122 -0.58 -18.85 -16.72
N LYS A 123 0.09 -19.23 -15.63
CA LYS A 123 0.82 -20.48 -15.53
C LYS A 123 -0.08 -21.72 -15.66
N LEU A 124 -1.25 -21.73 -15.01
CA LEU A 124 -2.22 -22.83 -15.10
C LEU A 124 -2.77 -23.03 -16.52
N LYS A 125 -3.06 -21.94 -17.24
CA LYS A 125 -3.55 -22.02 -18.62
C LYS A 125 -2.53 -22.59 -19.60
N GLN A 126 -1.24 -22.44 -19.31
CA GLN A 126 -0.15 -22.97 -20.14
C GLN A 126 0.10 -24.48 -19.92
N LYS A 127 -0.73 -25.17 -19.11
CA LYS A 127 -0.66 -26.61 -18.80
C LYS A 127 0.77 -27.09 -18.48
N ASN A 128 1.60 -26.22 -17.90
CA ASN A 128 3.00 -26.53 -17.68
C ASN A 128 3.10 -27.55 -16.53
N SER A 129 3.43 -28.81 -16.86
CA SER A 129 3.45 -29.95 -15.94
C SER A 129 4.38 -29.75 -14.73
N ALA A 130 5.34 -28.82 -14.82
CA ALA A 130 6.19 -28.39 -13.71
C ALA A 130 5.42 -27.74 -12.54
N ILE A 131 4.17 -27.30 -12.75
CA ILE A 131 3.33 -26.65 -11.73
C ILE A 131 2.75 -27.67 -10.74
N LEU A 132 2.50 -28.91 -11.17
CA LEU A 132 2.02 -30.01 -10.31
C LEU A 132 3.00 -30.34 -9.17
N HIS A 133 4.28 -29.98 -9.33
CA HIS A 133 5.33 -30.17 -8.32
C HIS A 133 5.81 -28.85 -7.68
N SER A 134 5.16 -27.71 -7.99
CA SER A 134 5.60 -26.40 -7.52
C SER A 134 4.94 -26.00 -6.19
N SER A 135 5.72 -25.35 -5.32
CA SER A 135 5.31 -24.76 -4.04
C SER A 135 4.45 -23.49 -4.17
N LEU A 136 3.64 -23.38 -5.24
CA LEU A 136 2.75 -22.25 -5.42
C LEU A 136 1.62 -22.30 -4.37
N PRO A 137 1.27 -21.17 -3.75
CA PRO A 137 0.18 -21.16 -2.79
C PRO A 137 -1.15 -21.47 -3.50
N PRO A 138 -2.12 -22.07 -2.80
CA PRO A 138 -3.41 -22.42 -3.39
C PRO A 138 -4.13 -21.17 -3.91
N LEU A 139 -4.66 -21.23 -5.14
CA LEU A 139 -5.35 -20.12 -5.79
C LEU A 139 -6.44 -19.51 -4.88
N MET A 140 -7.22 -20.39 -4.25
CA MET A 140 -8.29 -20.04 -3.31
C MET A 140 -7.78 -19.21 -2.12
N GLN A 141 -6.59 -19.49 -1.59
CA GLN A 141 -6.05 -18.73 -0.46
C GLN A 141 -5.60 -17.33 -0.89
N VAL A 142 -5.00 -17.21 -2.08
CA VAL A 142 -4.57 -15.92 -2.65
C VAL A 142 -5.78 -15.03 -2.86
N GLU A 143 -6.86 -15.57 -3.44
CA GLU A 143 -8.11 -14.85 -3.68
C GLU A 143 -8.80 -14.42 -2.37
N GLN A 144 -8.83 -15.28 -1.35
CA GLN A 144 -9.39 -14.92 -0.04
C GLN A 144 -8.61 -13.77 0.61
N ASN A 145 -7.28 -13.81 0.59
CA ASN A 145 -6.45 -12.73 1.14
C ASN A 145 -6.62 -11.43 0.35
N LEU A 146 -6.70 -11.52 -0.98
CA LEU A 146 -7.02 -10.40 -1.87
C LEU A 146 -8.33 -9.71 -1.46
N PHE A 147 -9.43 -10.45 -1.35
CA PHE A 147 -10.73 -9.88 -0.97
C PHE A 147 -10.78 -9.36 0.46
N ARG A 148 -10.11 -10.01 1.42
CA ARG A 148 -10.01 -9.48 2.80
C ARG A 148 -9.33 -8.11 2.80
N LEU A 149 -8.22 -7.96 2.08
CA LEU A 149 -7.48 -6.70 2.00
C LEU A 149 -8.25 -5.62 1.23
N ILE A 150 -8.94 -5.98 0.15
CA ILE A 150 -9.83 -5.07 -0.57
C ILE A 150 -10.93 -4.55 0.35
N ASN A 151 -11.62 -5.44 1.08
CA ASN A 151 -12.70 -5.04 1.98
C ASN A 151 -12.19 -4.13 3.09
N LEU A 152 -11.11 -4.53 3.78
CA LEU A 152 -10.49 -3.73 4.84
C LEU A 152 -10.00 -2.38 4.32
N GLY A 153 -9.26 -2.39 3.21
CA GLY A 153 -8.75 -1.17 2.57
C GLY A 153 -9.84 -0.23 2.11
N THR A 154 -10.96 -0.76 1.59
CA THR A 154 -12.10 0.07 1.16
C THR A 154 -12.82 0.70 2.35
N VAL A 155 -12.99 -0.03 3.46
CA VAL A 155 -13.56 0.51 4.70
C VAL A 155 -12.66 1.62 5.24
N LEU A 156 -11.35 1.38 5.34
CA LEU A 156 -10.38 2.38 5.77
C LEU A 156 -10.37 3.61 4.85
N LEU A 157 -10.45 3.40 3.53
CA LEU A 157 -10.53 4.49 2.55
C LEU A 157 -11.80 5.32 2.73
N THR A 158 -12.92 4.67 3.04
CA THR A 158 -14.20 5.35 3.32
C THR A 158 -14.09 6.21 4.58
N LEU A 159 -13.50 5.68 5.66
CA LEU A 159 -13.26 6.44 6.89
C LEU A 159 -12.26 7.59 6.68
N SER A 160 -11.24 7.38 5.83
CA SER A 160 -10.29 8.43 5.47
C SER A 160 -10.97 9.55 4.67
N LEU A 161 -11.79 9.23 3.67
CA LEU A 161 -12.56 10.24 2.94
C LEU A 161 -13.55 10.96 3.86
N ALA A 162 -14.27 10.23 4.71
CA ALA A 162 -15.20 10.79 5.68
C ALA A 162 -14.51 11.76 6.66
N SER A 163 -13.35 11.37 7.20
CA SER A 163 -12.56 12.23 8.08
C SER A 163 -11.94 13.42 7.34
N GLY A 164 -11.68 13.29 6.04
CA GLY A 164 -11.25 14.38 5.17
C GLY A 164 -12.25 15.53 5.17
N PHE A 165 -13.56 15.25 5.23
CA PHE A 165 -14.57 16.30 5.28
C PHE A 165 -14.46 17.24 6.51
N PHE A 166 -13.72 16.88 7.56
CA PHE A 166 -13.46 17.82 8.66
C PHE A 166 -12.37 18.86 8.33
N PHE A 167 -11.63 18.66 7.24
CA PHE A 167 -10.57 19.54 6.73
C PHE A 167 -10.99 20.24 5.42
N LEU A 168 -12.30 20.41 5.21
CA LEU A 168 -12.90 20.87 3.94
C LEU A 168 -12.37 22.20 3.42
N GLU A 169 -12.04 23.12 4.32
CA GLU A 169 -11.52 24.45 3.97
C GLU A 169 -10.23 24.34 3.15
N ASP A 170 -9.37 23.34 3.45
CA ASP A 170 -8.14 23.06 2.71
C ASP A 170 -8.35 22.09 1.52
N MET A 171 -9.40 21.26 1.54
CA MET A 171 -9.62 20.21 0.53
C MET A 171 -10.09 20.75 -0.83
N PHE A 172 -10.82 21.87 -0.83
CA PHE A 172 -11.32 22.52 -2.04
C PHE A 172 -10.45 23.67 -2.53
N GLU A 173 -9.31 23.94 -1.88
CA GLU A 173 -8.27 24.72 -2.51
C GLU A 173 -7.88 24.08 -3.84
N GLN A 174 -7.75 24.90 -4.88
CA GLN A 174 -7.54 24.49 -6.28
C GLN A 174 -6.38 23.48 -6.45
N ARG A 175 -5.44 23.42 -5.49
CA ARG A 175 -4.26 22.54 -5.45
C ARG A 175 -4.48 21.16 -4.81
N GLN A 176 -5.60 20.91 -4.13
CA GLN A 176 -5.92 19.61 -3.50
C GLN A 176 -7.09 18.88 -4.20
N VAL A 177 -7.86 19.58 -5.05
CA VAL A 177 -9.01 19.02 -5.77
C VAL A 177 -8.64 17.76 -6.58
N HIS A 178 -7.52 17.77 -7.30
CA HIS A 178 -7.10 16.60 -8.10
C HIS A 178 -6.82 15.36 -7.25
N LYS A 179 -6.28 15.53 -6.04
CA LYS A 179 -6.04 14.42 -5.11
C LYS A 179 -7.37 13.85 -4.58
N THR A 180 -8.30 14.71 -4.19
CA THR A 180 -9.63 14.31 -3.72
C THR A 180 -10.44 13.62 -4.81
N LEU A 181 -10.39 14.13 -6.04
CA LEU A 181 -11.11 13.55 -7.17
C LEU A 181 -10.56 12.17 -7.55
N LEU A 182 -9.23 12.01 -7.67
CA LEU A 182 -8.61 10.72 -8.00
C LEU A 182 -8.87 9.67 -6.91
N THR A 183 -8.78 10.05 -5.62
CA THR A 183 -9.10 9.13 -4.50
C THR A 183 -10.57 8.74 -4.47
N THR A 184 -11.48 9.68 -4.76
CA THR A 184 -12.93 9.41 -4.84
C THR A 184 -13.26 8.46 -5.99
N ILE A 185 -12.65 8.63 -7.17
CA ILE A 185 -12.80 7.71 -8.30
C ILE A 185 -12.29 6.32 -7.92
N ALA A 186 -11.10 6.22 -7.32
CA ALA A 186 -10.56 4.94 -6.87
C ALA A 186 -11.48 4.26 -5.85
N TRP A 187 -12.03 5.02 -4.89
CA TRP A 187 -13.00 4.53 -3.93
C TRP A 187 -14.25 3.96 -4.60
N PHE A 188 -14.85 4.69 -5.56
CA PHE A 188 -15.99 4.19 -6.33
C PHE A 188 -15.66 2.90 -7.09
N MET A 189 -14.45 2.77 -7.65
CA MET A 189 -14.00 1.55 -8.32
C MET A 189 -13.97 0.36 -7.35
N TYR A 190 -13.40 0.52 -6.16
CA TYR A 190 -13.33 -0.55 -5.16
C TYR A 190 -14.71 -0.94 -4.62
N VAL A 191 -15.56 0.03 -4.30
CA VAL A 191 -16.95 -0.22 -3.86
C VAL A 191 -17.73 -0.97 -4.95
N SER A 192 -17.66 -0.48 -6.19
CA SER A 192 -18.33 -1.11 -7.34
C SER A 192 -17.82 -2.54 -7.56
N MET A 193 -16.52 -2.76 -7.47
CA MET A 193 -15.91 -4.08 -7.60
C MET A 193 -16.40 -5.06 -6.52
N ILE A 194 -16.48 -4.64 -5.25
CA ILE A 194 -17.02 -5.47 -4.16
C ILE A 194 -18.49 -5.82 -4.42
N VAL A 195 -19.31 -4.84 -4.82
CA VAL A 195 -20.73 -5.05 -5.10
C VAL A 195 -20.94 -5.97 -6.30
N LEU A 196 -20.21 -5.74 -7.39
CA LEU A 196 -20.27 -6.56 -8.61
C LEU A 196 -19.83 -7.98 -8.34
N HIS A 197 -18.77 -8.19 -7.54
CA HIS A 197 -18.31 -9.52 -7.18
C HIS A 197 -19.38 -10.28 -6.37
N LYS A 198 -19.99 -9.65 -5.36
CA LYS A 198 -21.07 -10.26 -4.56
C LYS A 198 -22.32 -10.60 -5.38
N ARG A 199 -22.68 -9.78 -6.38
CA ARG A 199 -23.91 -9.95 -7.15
C ARG A 199 -23.77 -10.89 -8.35
N LYS A 200 -22.65 -10.81 -9.07
CA LYS A 200 -22.50 -11.43 -10.40
C LYS A 200 -21.37 -12.46 -10.48
N GLY A 201 -20.53 -12.59 -9.44
CA GLY A 201 -19.34 -13.44 -9.50
C GLY A 201 -18.36 -12.93 -10.57
N LEU A 202 -17.59 -11.90 -10.25
CA LEU A 202 -16.62 -11.33 -11.21
C LEU A 202 -15.57 -12.36 -11.61
N ARG A 203 -15.25 -12.40 -12.91
CA ARG A 203 -14.10 -13.14 -13.42
C ARG A 203 -12.79 -12.54 -12.87
N ASP A 204 -11.82 -13.39 -12.54
CA ASP A 204 -10.52 -13.00 -11.98
C ASP A 204 -9.82 -11.90 -12.79
N SER A 205 -9.90 -11.95 -14.12
CA SER A 205 -9.28 -10.94 -14.98
C SER A 205 -9.84 -9.53 -14.74
N THR A 206 -11.14 -9.44 -14.48
CA THR A 206 -11.80 -8.17 -14.18
C THR A 206 -11.40 -7.71 -12.78
N LEU A 207 -11.42 -8.61 -11.78
CA LEU A 207 -10.98 -8.31 -10.42
C LEU A 207 -9.54 -7.75 -10.37
N ILE A 208 -8.63 -8.40 -11.10
CA ILE A 208 -7.23 -7.98 -11.20
C ILE A 208 -7.14 -6.59 -11.83
N SER A 209 -7.84 -6.35 -12.95
CA SER A 209 -7.83 -5.04 -13.62
C SER A 209 -8.33 -3.92 -12.72
N PHE A 210 -9.45 -4.10 -12.02
CA PHE A 210 -9.99 -3.11 -11.10
C PHE A 210 -9.01 -2.79 -9.96
N THR A 211 -8.38 -3.82 -9.39
CA THR A 211 -7.41 -3.65 -8.30
C THR A 211 -6.16 -2.89 -8.77
N ILE A 212 -5.64 -3.21 -9.95
CA ILE A 212 -4.49 -2.53 -10.55
C ILE A 212 -4.81 -1.06 -10.83
N THR A 213 -5.90 -0.79 -11.53
CA THR A 213 -6.30 0.59 -11.86
C THR A 213 -6.58 1.40 -10.59
N GLY A 214 -7.23 0.81 -9.59
CA GLY A 214 -7.52 1.47 -8.32
C GLY A 214 -6.26 1.90 -7.56
N VAL A 215 -5.26 1.03 -7.45
CA VAL A 215 -3.97 1.41 -6.81
C VAL A 215 -3.24 2.46 -7.62
N ILE A 216 -3.19 2.34 -8.96
CA ILE A 216 -2.55 3.35 -9.82
C ILE A 216 -3.17 4.74 -9.60
N LEU A 217 -4.50 4.83 -9.53
CA LEU A 217 -5.20 6.08 -9.24
C LEU A 217 -4.84 6.63 -7.86
N LEU A 218 -4.78 5.79 -6.83
CA LEU A 218 -4.40 6.20 -5.47
C LEU A 218 -2.94 6.68 -5.41
N THR A 219 -2.02 5.96 -6.04
CA THR A 219 -0.62 6.34 -6.13
C THR A 219 -0.46 7.67 -6.84
N LEU A 220 -1.20 7.90 -7.94
CA LEU A 220 -1.18 9.17 -8.65
C LEU A 220 -1.78 10.31 -7.82
N ALA A 221 -2.85 10.04 -7.07
CA ALA A 221 -3.45 11.03 -6.18
C ALA A 221 -2.47 11.48 -5.09
N TYR A 222 -1.79 10.52 -4.45
CA TYR A 222 -0.90 10.77 -3.32
C TYR A 222 0.47 11.30 -3.76
N PHE A 223 1.17 10.57 -4.62
CA PHE A 223 2.53 10.90 -5.04
C PHE A 223 2.57 11.84 -6.23
N GLY A 224 1.64 11.72 -7.19
CA GLY A 224 1.64 12.57 -8.39
C GLY A 224 1.51 14.06 -8.06
N SER A 225 0.57 14.40 -7.18
CA SER A 225 0.39 15.80 -6.73
C SER A 225 1.59 16.34 -5.94
N ARG A 226 2.38 15.46 -5.32
CA ARG A 226 3.51 15.82 -4.47
C ARG A 226 4.81 15.94 -5.25
N ILE A 227 5.04 15.07 -6.23
CA ILE A 227 6.18 15.14 -7.16
C ILE A 227 6.17 16.45 -7.94
N VAL A 228 5.00 16.87 -8.45
CA VAL A 228 4.87 18.16 -9.15
C VAL A 228 5.23 19.32 -8.22
N LYS A 229 4.80 19.27 -6.96
CA LYS A 229 5.08 20.33 -5.98
C LYS A 229 6.55 20.39 -5.56
N GLU A 230 7.14 19.24 -5.27
CA GLU A 230 8.49 19.15 -4.67
C GLU A 230 9.61 19.28 -5.72
N PHE A 231 9.35 18.94 -6.99
CA PHE A 231 10.38 18.96 -8.04
C PHE A 231 10.17 19.98 -9.17
N PHE A 232 8.94 20.41 -9.44
CA PHE A 232 8.65 21.32 -10.58
C PHE A 232 8.21 22.72 -10.17
N ILE A 233 7.66 22.88 -8.97
CA ILE A 233 7.18 24.18 -8.44
C ILE A 233 8.01 24.61 -7.22
N GLY A 234 9.05 23.85 -6.88
CA GLY A 234 10.01 24.18 -5.81
C GLY A 234 10.76 25.48 -6.09
#